data_AF-A0A953H8Y6-F1
#
_entry.id   AF-A0A953H8Y6-F1
#
_cell.length_a   1.000
_cell.length_b   1.000
_cell.length_c   1.000
_cell.angle_alpha   90.00
_cell.angle_beta   90.00
_cell.angle_gamma   90.00
#
_symmetry.space_group_name_H-M   'P 1'
#
loop_
_entity.id
_entity.type
_entity.pdbx_description
1 polymer ?
#
loop_
_entity_poly.entity_id
_entity_poly.type
_entity_poly.pdbx_seq_one_letter_code
_entity_poly.pdbx_strand_id
1 'polypeptide(L)'
;MYTVRKLITVVFTDKYAESIPIFICTLLILPAQFCISLAYVLQFKDKANLINRGAFIDLGLTLILLYPFFRLWGNMGIILSVVVSTYVQSLYYLVHASRALRSRILSLIPWSSYIWKMIIFTLIATGCHYFGDWIFAPSFNLISGTIVGGLVVWYSFRWYRKNEAHSLQP
;
A
#
# COMPACT_ATOMS: atom_id res chain seq x y z
N MET A 1 15.04 8.43 6.15
CA MET A 1 15.64 8.83 4.86
C MET A 1 16.89 8.01 4.51
N TYR A 2 17.81 7.78 5.46
CA TYR A 2 19.02 6.95 5.24
C TYR A 2 18.75 5.52 4.77
N THR A 3 17.75 4.82 5.33
CA THR A 3 17.46 3.42 4.99
C THR A 3 16.96 3.25 3.55
N VAL A 4 16.09 4.15 3.06
CA VAL A 4 15.57 4.12 1.69
C VAL A 4 16.67 4.44 0.67
N ARG A 5 17.54 5.41 0.99
CA ARG A 5 18.72 5.70 0.17
C ARG A 5 19.60 4.46 0.05
N LYS A 6 19.95 3.81 1.16
CA LYS A 6 20.79 2.60 1.16
C LYS A 6 20.15 1.45 0.36
N LEU A 7 18.83 1.24 0.50
CA LEU A 7 18.12 0.22 -0.29
C LEU A 7 18.24 0.49 -1.79
N ILE A 8 17.95 1.73 -2.23
CA ILE A 8 18.00 2.09 -3.65
C ILE A 8 19.44 2.04 -4.17
N THR A 9 20.43 2.51 -3.43
CA THR A 9 21.82 2.49 -3.88
C THR A 9 22.39 1.07 -3.93
N VAL A 10 21.99 0.18 -3.00
CA VAL A 10 22.43 -1.23 -3.00
C VAL A 10 21.74 -2.06 -4.08
N VAL A 11 20.44 -1.86 -4.30
CA VAL A 11 19.66 -2.67 -5.26
C VAL A 11 19.75 -2.10 -6.68
N PHE A 12 19.72 -0.79 -6.83
CA PHE A 12 19.60 -0.11 -8.13
C PHE A 12 20.83 0.72 -8.51
N THR A 13 21.85 0.89 -7.65
CA THR A 13 23.02 1.78 -7.84
C THR A 13 22.70 3.27 -7.61
N ASP A 14 23.73 4.09 -7.33
CA ASP A 14 23.61 5.54 -7.07
C ASP A 14 22.92 6.35 -8.17
N LYS A 15 22.91 5.83 -9.40
CA LYS A 15 22.22 6.43 -10.56
C LYS A 15 20.72 6.65 -10.30
N TYR A 16 20.11 5.89 -9.39
CA TYR A 16 18.67 5.99 -9.06
C TYR A 16 18.40 6.73 -7.75
N ALA A 17 19.39 7.41 -7.18
CA ALA A 17 19.17 8.22 -5.98
C ALA A 17 18.12 9.33 -6.20
N GLU A 18 17.98 9.84 -7.43
CA GLU A 18 16.92 10.79 -7.79
C GLU A 18 15.51 10.18 -7.77
N SER A 19 15.38 8.85 -7.79
CA SER A 19 14.11 8.15 -7.69
C SER A 19 13.62 7.97 -6.25
N ILE A 20 14.42 8.33 -5.25
CA ILE A 20 14.06 8.21 -3.82
C ILE A 20 12.76 8.97 -3.49
N PRO A 21 12.57 10.24 -3.88
CA PRO A 21 11.34 10.99 -3.57
C PRO A 21 10.11 10.41 -4.27
N ILE A 22 10.29 9.96 -5.52
CA ILE A 22 9.30 9.24 -6.32
C ILE A 22 8.83 7.99 -5.58
N PHE A 23 9.78 7.16 -5.14
CA PHE A 23 9.49 5.93 -4.40
C PHE A 23 8.73 6.19 -3.09
N ILE A 24 9.16 7.20 -2.31
CA ILE A 24 8.48 7.58 -1.06
C ILE A 24 7.06 8.06 -1.33
N CYS A 25 6.83 8.84 -2.39
CA CYS A 25 5.49 9.28 -2.76
C CYS A 25 4.59 8.09 -3.16
N THR A 26 5.12 7.11 -3.87
CA THR A 26 4.36 5.91 -4.24
C THR A 26 3.92 5.09 -3.02
N LEU A 27 4.72 5.08 -1.93
CA LEU A 27 4.33 4.40 -0.69
C LEU A 27 3.05 4.98 -0.07
N LEU A 28 2.71 6.24 -0.36
CA LEU A 28 1.47 6.87 0.10
C LEU A 28 0.21 6.23 -0.50
N ILE A 29 0.32 5.43 -1.56
CA ILE A 29 -0.81 4.68 -2.15
C ILE A 29 -1.21 3.48 -1.26
N LEU A 30 -0.29 2.92 -0.47
CA LEU A 30 -0.51 1.68 0.26
C LEU A 30 -1.74 1.70 1.19
N PRO A 31 -2.02 2.77 1.96
CA PRO A 31 -3.23 2.84 2.78
C PRO A 31 -4.52 2.84 1.96
N ALA A 32 -4.53 3.51 0.80
CA ALA A 32 -5.70 3.61 -0.06
C ALA A 32 -6.06 2.25 -0.69
N GLN A 33 -5.07 1.37 -0.92
CA GLN A 33 -5.28 0.04 -1.52
C GLN A 33 -6.25 -0.84 -0.72
N PHE A 34 -6.28 -0.71 0.61
CA PHE A 34 -7.26 -1.44 1.40
C PHE A 34 -8.70 -1.08 1.00
N CYS A 35 -8.99 0.22 0.88
CA CYS A 35 -10.33 0.67 0.50
C CYS A 35 -10.66 0.32 -0.97
N ILE A 36 -9.63 0.21 -1.84
CA ILE A 36 -9.80 -0.27 -3.22
C ILE A 36 -10.26 -1.73 -3.25
N SER A 37 -9.79 -2.58 -2.33
CA SER A 37 -10.25 -3.97 -2.22
C SER A 37 -11.77 -4.12 -1.97
N LEU A 38 -12.46 -3.06 -1.52
CA LEU A 38 -13.92 -3.07 -1.40
C LEU A 38 -14.63 -3.13 -2.77
N ALA A 39 -13.92 -2.91 -3.87
CA ALA A 39 -14.41 -3.19 -5.21
C ALA A 39 -14.83 -4.67 -5.38
N TYR A 40 -14.18 -5.62 -4.70
CA TYR A 40 -14.61 -7.03 -4.70
C TYR A 40 -16.00 -7.22 -4.08
N VAL A 41 -16.31 -6.48 -3.00
CA VAL A 41 -17.64 -6.49 -2.38
C VAL A 41 -18.69 -5.94 -3.34
N LEU A 42 -18.37 -4.84 -4.02
CA LEU A 42 -19.25 -4.24 -5.03
C LEU A 42 -19.46 -5.17 -6.23
N GLN A 43 -18.43 -5.93 -6.63
CA GLN A 43 -18.49 -6.93 -7.69
C GLN A 43 -19.41 -8.08 -7.31
N PHE A 44 -19.31 -8.60 -6.08
CA PHE A 44 -20.19 -9.64 -5.56
C PHE A 44 -21.66 -9.21 -5.44
N LYS A 45 -21.92 -7.90 -5.37
CA LYS A 45 -23.28 -7.32 -5.36
C LYS A 45 -23.77 -6.89 -6.75
N ASP A 46 -23.12 -7.36 -7.82
CA ASP A 46 -23.40 -7.01 -9.22
C ASP A 46 -23.39 -5.49 -9.49
N LYS A 47 -22.57 -4.73 -8.74
CA LYS A 47 -22.42 -3.27 -8.89
C LYS A 47 -21.21 -2.90 -9.74
N ALA A 48 -20.96 -3.63 -10.83
CA ALA A 48 -19.84 -3.38 -11.75
C ALA A 48 -19.85 -1.94 -12.34
N ASN A 49 -21.03 -1.35 -12.55
CA ASN A 49 -21.14 0.04 -13.00
C ASN A 49 -20.50 1.04 -12.01
N LEU A 50 -20.63 0.80 -10.70
CA LEU A 50 -19.98 1.67 -9.70
C LEU A 50 -18.46 1.53 -9.75
N ILE A 51 -17.95 0.34 -10.01
CA ILE A 51 -16.51 0.08 -10.16
C ILE A 51 -15.97 0.84 -11.38
N ASN A 52 -16.63 0.70 -12.55
CA ASN A 52 -16.20 1.39 -13.77
C ASN A 52 -16.23 2.91 -13.58
N ARG A 53 -17.28 3.46 -12.95
CA ARG A 53 -17.35 4.89 -12.62
C ARG A 53 -16.20 5.33 -11.72
N GLY A 54 -15.86 4.56 -10.70
CA GLY A 54 -14.71 4.86 -9.83
C GLY A 54 -13.40 4.88 -10.60
N ALA A 55 -13.18 3.93 -11.51
CA ALA A 55 -12.00 3.90 -12.38
C ALA A 55 -11.95 5.09 -13.35
N PHE A 56 -13.08 5.50 -13.92
CA PHE A 56 -13.15 6.70 -14.75
C PHE A 56 -12.90 8.00 -13.96
N ILE A 57 -13.39 8.07 -12.72
CA ILE A 57 -13.07 9.16 -11.81
C ILE A 57 -11.57 9.22 -11.58
N ASP A 58 -10.93 8.08 -11.28
CA ASP A 58 -9.48 8.02 -11.04
C ASP A 58 -8.66 8.46 -12.26
N LEU A 59 -9.01 7.93 -13.44
CA LEU A 59 -8.33 8.30 -14.68
C LEU A 59 -8.51 9.80 -14.98
N GLY A 60 -9.75 10.30 -14.88
CA GLY A 60 -10.07 11.70 -15.13
C GLY A 60 -9.36 12.64 -14.16
N LEU A 61 -9.40 12.33 -12.86
CA LEU A 61 -8.73 13.14 -11.84
C LEU A 61 -7.22 13.12 -12.05
N THR A 62 -6.63 11.95 -12.29
CA THR A 62 -5.19 11.83 -12.55
C THR A 62 -4.76 12.73 -13.70
N LEU A 63 -5.47 12.71 -14.84
CA LEU A 63 -5.15 13.55 -15.99
C LEU A 63 -5.30 15.04 -15.69
N ILE A 64 -6.35 15.44 -14.97
CA ILE A 64 -6.59 16.84 -14.58
C ILE A 64 -5.49 17.32 -13.61
N LEU A 65 -5.10 16.51 -12.63
CA LEU A 65 -4.10 16.86 -11.63
C LEU A 65 -2.65 16.72 -12.14
N LEU A 66 -2.42 15.97 -13.21
CA LEU A 66 -1.08 15.75 -13.76
C LEU A 66 -0.40 17.08 -14.11
N TYR A 67 -1.08 17.95 -14.86
CA TYR A 67 -0.51 19.24 -15.26
C TYR A 67 -0.16 20.19 -14.09
N PRO A 68 -1.08 20.50 -13.15
CA PRO A 68 -0.75 21.40 -12.04
C PRO A 68 0.34 20.80 -11.14
N PHE A 69 0.30 19.50 -10.86
CA PHE A 69 1.29 18.89 -9.99
C PHE A 69 2.65 18.75 -10.66
N PHE A 70 2.70 18.43 -11.95
CA PHE A 70 3.95 18.42 -12.72
C PHE A 70 4.60 19.80 -12.74
N ARG A 71 3.82 20.87 -12.88
CA ARG A 71 4.35 22.24 -12.86
C ARG A 71 4.92 22.64 -11.50
N LEU A 72 4.34 22.17 -10.39
CA LEU A 72 4.77 22.52 -9.03
C LEU A 72 5.94 21.66 -8.53
N TRP A 73 5.95 20.37 -8.85
CA TRP A 73 6.87 19.39 -8.26
C TRP A 73 7.62 18.51 -9.27
N GLY A 74 7.55 18.84 -10.57
CA GLY A 74 8.21 18.07 -11.64
C GLY A 74 7.75 16.62 -11.69
N ASN A 75 8.71 15.70 -11.82
CA ASN A 75 8.45 14.25 -11.92
C ASN A 75 7.72 13.67 -10.70
N MET A 76 7.95 14.23 -9.51
CA MET A 76 7.25 13.81 -8.28
C MET A 76 5.75 14.14 -8.36
N GLY A 77 5.41 15.26 -9.01
CA GLY A 77 4.03 15.70 -9.19
C GLY A 77 3.17 14.72 -9.97
N ILE A 78 3.76 14.01 -10.94
CA ILE A 78 3.06 12.97 -11.72
C ILE A 78 2.61 11.81 -10.83
N ILE A 79 3.45 11.40 -9.88
CA ILE A 79 3.08 10.33 -8.94
C ILE A 79 2.08 10.84 -7.92
N LEU A 80 2.25 12.08 -7.46
CA LEU A 80 1.33 12.67 -6.51
C LEU A 80 -0.09 12.81 -7.08
N SER A 81 -0.24 13.04 -8.39
CA SER A 81 -1.57 13.10 -9.01
C SER A 81 -2.25 11.75 -8.99
N VAL A 82 -1.50 10.67 -9.26
CA VAL A 82 -1.99 9.29 -9.12
C VAL A 82 -2.37 9.01 -7.67
N VAL A 83 -1.51 9.35 -6.71
CA VAL A 83 -1.76 9.12 -5.28
C VAL A 83 -3.08 9.79 -4.86
N VAL A 84 -3.23 11.09 -5.11
CA VAL A 84 -4.42 11.86 -4.74
C VAL A 84 -5.67 11.29 -5.40
N SER A 85 -5.57 10.96 -6.69
CA SER A 85 -6.66 10.36 -7.44
C SER A 85 -7.09 9.01 -6.86
N THR A 86 -6.12 8.16 -6.52
CA THR A 86 -6.34 6.86 -5.88
C THR A 86 -7.02 7.03 -4.51
N TYR A 87 -6.69 8.07 -3.74
CA TYR A 87 -7.41 8.37 -2.49
C TYR A 87 -8.87 8.72 -2.75
N VAL A 88 -9.16 9.55 -3.75
CA VAL A 88 -10.54 9.90 -4.13
C VAL A 88 -11.32 8.67 -4.57
N GLN A 89 -10.73 7.83 -5.42
CA GLN A 89 -11.31 6.56 -5.85
C GLN A 89 -11.59 5.63 -4.66
N SER A 90 -10.63 5.51 -3.75
CA SER A 90 -10.73 4.66 -2.58
C SER A 90 -11.87 5.08 -1.64
N LEU A 91 -12.05 6.39 -1.45
CA LEU A 91 -13.14 6.95 -0.65
C LEU A 91 -14.50 6.74 -1.34
N TYR A 92 -14.55 6.91 -2.65
CA TYR A 92 -15.75 6.63 -3.44
C TYR A 92 -16.20 5.17 -3.28
N TYR A 93 -15.29 4.20 -3.40
CA TYR A 93 -15.62 2.79 -3.16
C TYR A 93 -16.02 2.51 -1.72
N LEU A 94 -15.36 3.12 -0.74
CA LEU A 94 -15.72 2.95 0.67
C LEU A 94 -17.17 3.41 0.96
N VAL A 95 -17.57 4.56 0.44
CA VAL A 95 -18.94 5.09 0.61
C VAL A 95 -19.96 4.19 -0.10
N HIS A 96 -19.68 3.77 -1.33
CA HIS A 96 -20.59 2.93 -2.10
C HIS A 96 -20.69 1.50 -1.56
N ALA A 97 -19.59 0.92 -1.08
CA ALA A 97 -19.56 -0.37 -0.41
C ALA A 97 -20.34 -0.34 0.91
N SER A 98 -20.20 0.73 1.70
CA SER A 98 -20.99 0.96 2.92
C SER A 98 -22.49 0.98 2.63
N ARG A 99 -22.92 1.68 1.57
CA ARG A 99 -24.32 1.70 1.14
C ARG A 99 -24.80 0.34 0.64
N ALA A 100 -23.97 -0.38 -0.11
CA ALA A 100 -24.30 -1.72 -0.62
C ALA A 100 -24.45 -2.77 0.51
N LEU A 101 -23.66 -2.65 1.58
CA LEU A 101 -23.70 -3.53 2.74
C LEU A 101 -24.65 -3.05 3.86
N ARG A 102 -25.28 -1.86 3.71
CA ARG A 102 -26.10 -1.21 4.75
C ARG A 102 -25.39 -1.11 6.12
N SER A 103 -24.07 -0.94 6.10
CA SER A 103 -23.21 -0.92 7.28
C SER A 103 -22.54 0.45 7.43
N ARG A 104 -22.12 0.82 8.64
CA ARG A 104 -21.44 2.11 8.87
C ARG A 104 -20.07 2.10 8.19
N ILE A 105 -19.66 3.21 7.59
CA ILE A 105 -18.36 3.35 6.91
C ILE A 105 -17.20 2.89 7.82
N LEU A 106 -17.25 3.29 9.10
CA LEU A 106 -16.25 2.95 10.10
C LEU A 106 -16.21 1.46 10.46
N SER A 107 -17.30 0.70 10.28
CA SER A 107 -17.31 -0.75 10.51
C SER A 107 -16.81 -1.56 9.32
N LEU A 108 -16.69 -0.96 8.12
CA LEU A 108 -16.05 -1.64 6.98
C LEU A 108 -14.52 -1.66 7.10
N ILE A 109 -13.95 -0.72 7.85
CA ILE A 109 -12.50 -0.64 8.06
C ILE A 109 -12.18 -1.37 9.38
N PRO A 110 -11.43 -2.49 9.35
CA PRO A 110 -11.06 -3.22 10.55
C PRO A 110 -9.90 -2.52 11.27
N TRP A 111 -10.19 -1.34 11.85
CA TRP A 111 -9.23 -0.46 12.51
C TRP A 111 -8.42 -1.18 13.59
N SER A 112 -9.08 -2.01 14.42
CA SER A 112 -8.44 -2.74 15.51
C SER A 112 -7.37 -3.71 15.02
N SER A 113 -7.66 -4.49 13.97
CA SER A 113 -6.71 -5.42 13.39
C SER A 113 -5.57 -4.73 12.65
N TYR A 114 -5.84 -3.62 11.97
CA TYR A 114 -4.82 -2.88 11.23
C TYR A 114 -3.83 -2.17 12.15
N ILE A 115 -4.32 -1.49 13.17
CA ILE A 115 -3.46 -0.75 14.11
C ILE A 115 -2.54 -1.72 14.85
N TRP A 116 -3.06 -2.87 15.31
CA TRP A 116 -2.23 -3.92 15.92
C TRP A 116 -1.20 -4.50 14.99
N LYS A 117 -1.56 -4.85 13.74
CA LYS A 117 -0.59 -5.33 12.76
C LYS A 117 0.47 -4.26 12.49
N MET A 118 0.08 -2.99 12.29
CA MET A 118 1.01 -1.90 12.04
C MET A 118 2.00 -1.72 13.20
N ILE A 119 1.53 -1.77 14.45
CA ILE A 119 2.38 -1.64 15.64
C ILE A 119 3.34 -2.82 15.75
N ILE A 120 2.85 -4.06 15.62
CA ILE A 120 3.68 -5.27 15.71
C ILE A 120 4.74 -5.27 14.60
N PHE A 121 4.36 -5.01 13.35
CA PHE A 121 5.29 -4.97 12.23
C PHE A 121 6.31 -3.84 12.38
N THR A 122 5.90 -2.67 12.88
CA THR A 122 6.83 -1.55 13.13
C THR A 122 7.82 -1.90 14.24
N LEU A 123 7.36 -2.53 15.33
CA LEU A 123 8.21 -2.99 16.42
C LEU A 123 9.22 -4.05 15.95
N ILE A 124 8.76 -5.07 15.22
CA ILE A 124 9.62 -6.12 14.68
C ILE A 124 10.64 -5.52 13.69
N ALA A 125 10.18 -4.67 12.77
CA ALA A 125 11.07 -4.05 11.79
C ALA A 125 12.12 -3.15 12.44
N THR A 126 11.74 -2.36 13.45
CA THR A 126 12.65 -1.49 14.20
C THR A 126 13.62 -2.33 15.03
N GLY A 127 13.13 -3.36 15.72
CA GLY A 127 13.95 -4.29 16.49
C GLY A 127 14.98 -5.02 15.63
N CYS A 128 14.57 -5.56 14.48
CA CYS A 128 15.47 -6.18 13.52
C CYS A 128 16.49 -5.19 12.96
N HIS A 129 16.09 -3.94 12.69
CA HIS A 129 17.01 -2.92 12.18
C HIS A 129 18.11 -2.58 13.19
N TYR A 130 17.75 -2.27 14.45
CA TYR A 130 18.71 -1.96 15.51
C TYR A 130 19.60 -3.16 15.85
N PHE A 131 19.04 -4.36 15.90
CA PHE A 131 19.82 -5.58 16.18
C PHE A 131 20.77 -5.93 15.03
N GLY A 132 20.33 -5.73 13.78
CA GLY A 132 21.15 -5.95 12.60
C GLY A 132 22.29 -4.95 12.45
N ASP A 133 22.06 -3.67 12.82
CA ASP A 133 23.10 -2.63 12.80
C ASP A 133 24.14 -2.83 13.91
N TRP A 134 23.80 -3.57 14.98
CA TRP A 134 24.73 -3.88 16.07
C TRP A 134 25.69 -5.03 15.73
N ILE A 135 25.30 -5.93 14.82
CA ILE A 135 26.03 -7.19 14.57
C ILE A 135 26.66 -7.26 13.17
N PHE A 136 26.09 -6.58 12.17
CA PHE A 136 26.46 -6.81 10.76
C PHE A 136 26.83 -5.55 9.99
N ALA A 137 27.66 -5.72 8.96
CA ALA A 137 27.97 -4.66 8.00
C ALA A 137 26.68 -4.17 7.28
N PRO A 138 26.58 -2.88 6.90
CA PRO A 138 25.34 -2.27 6.40
C PRO A 138 24.70 -2.98 5.20
N SER A 139 25.52 -3.56 4.32
CA SER A 139 25.09 -4.31 3.14
C SER A 139 24.45 -5.65 3.51
N PHE A 140 24.93 -6.30 4.58
CA PHE A 140 24.41 -7.58 5.04
C PHE A 140 23.07 -7.41 5.78
N ASN A 141 22.89 -6.32 6.53
CA ASN A 141 21.61 -6.00 7.19
C ASN A 141 20.46 -5.77 6.19
N LEU A 142 20.75 -5.22 5.01
CA LEU A 142 19.76 -5.06 3.94
C LEU A 142 19.34 -6.38 3.31
N ILE A 143 20.29 -7.28 3.06
CA ILE A 143 20.02 -8.59 2.47
C ILE A 143 19.23 -9.46 3.45
N SER A 144 19.66 -9.51 4.72
CA SER A 144 18.95 -10.26 5.76
C SER A 144 17.55 -9.70 6.01
N GLY A 145 17.38 -8.37 6.05
CA GLY A 145 16.08 -7.72 6.17
C GLY A 145 15.14 -8.03 5.00
N THR A 146 15.66 -8.08 3.78
CA THR A 146 14.86 -8.45 2.58
C THR A 146 14.43 -9.91 2.62
N ILE A 147 15.33 -10.82 3.03
CA ILE A 147 15.02 -12.25 3.17
C ILE A 147 13.99 -12.49 4.27
N VAL A 148 14.18 -11.87 5.44
CA VAL A 148 13.23 -11.98 6.57
C VAL A 148 11.88 -11.40 6.18
N GLY A 149 11.84 -10.23 5.53
CA GLY A 149 10.61 -9.64 5.00
C GLY A 149 9.91 -10.57 4.01
N GLY A 150 10.66 -11.16 3.07
CA GLY A 150 10.14 -12.14 2.11
C GLY A 150 9.57 -13.39 2.79
N LEU A 151 10.24 -13.92 3.81
CA LEU A 151 9.78 -15.07 4.59
C LEU A 151 8.51 -14.75 5.39
N VAL A 152 8.41 -13.57 5.97
CA VAL A 152 7.21 -13.13 6.71
C VAL A 152 6.02 -12.98 5.76
N VAL A 153 6.22 -12.40 4.58
CA VAL A 153 5.17 -12.30 3.54
C VAL A 153 4.76 -13.69 3.07
N TRP A 154 5.72 -14.58 2.79
CA TRP A 154 5.46 -15.95 2.37
C TRP A 154 4.70 -16.76 3.43
N TYR A 155 5.11 -16.64 4.70
CA TYR A 155 4.44 -17.30 5.82
C TYR A 155 3.02 -16.75 6.02
N SER A 156 2.84 -15.43 5.95
CA SER A 156 1.52 -14.78 6.05
C SER A 156 0.59 -15.24 4.93
N PHE A 157 1.10 -15.35 3.69
CA PHE A 157 0.36 -15.86 2.55
C PHE A 157 -0.03 -17.33 2.73
N ARG A 158 0.89 -18.17 3.20
CA ARG A 158 0.64 -19.59 3.52
C ARG A 158 -0.40 -19.75 4.62
N TRP A 159 -0.31 -18.96 5.69
CA TRP A 159 -1.24 -18.97 6.82
C TRP A 159 -2.64 -18.56 6.39
N TYR A 160 -2.75 -17.47 5.62
CA TYR A 160 -4.02 -16.98 5.10
C TYR A 160 -4.70 -18.01 4.19
N ARG A 161 -3.94 -18.61 3.25
CA ARG A 161 -4.44 -19.68 2.38
C ARG A 161 -4.91 -20.92 3.14
N LYS A 162 -4.21 -21.29 4.23
CA LYS A 162 -4.59 -22.43 5.07
C LYS A 162 -5.88 -22.18 5.84
N ASN A 163 -6.10 -20.96 6.32
CA ASN A 163 -7.28 -20.60 7.09
C ASN A 163 -8.52 -20.36 6.22
N GLU A 164 -8.36 -19.81 5.01
CA GLU A 164 -9.48 -19.70 4.04
C GLU A 164 -9.98 -21.09 3.59
N ALA A 165 -9.08 -22.07 3.47
CA ALA A 165 -9.46 -23.45 3.14
C ALA A 165 -10.35 -24.11 4.21
N HIS A 166 -10.30 -23.64 5.46
CA HIS A 166 -11.16 -24.13 6.54
C HIS A 166 -12.51 -23.40 6.64
N SER A 167 -12.65 -22.19 6.07
CA SER A 167 -13.92 -21.43 6.07
C SER A 167 -14.85 -21.75 4.87
N LEU A 168 -14.37 -22.55 3.91
CA LEU A 168 -15.12 -22.97 2.71
C LEU A 168 -15.59 -24.43 2.77
N GLN A 169 -15.40 -25.11 3.90
CA GLN A 169 -16.00 -26.43 4.14
C GLN A 169 -17.34 -26.21 4.86
N PRO A 170 -18.47 -26.64 4.26
CA PRO A 170 -19.81 -26.54 4.87
C PRO A 170 -19.95 -27.40 6.12
#